data_AF-A0A947CV99-F1
#
_entry.id   AF-A0A947CV99-F1
#
_cell.length_a   1.000
_cell.length_b   1.000
_cell.length_c   1.000
_cell.angle_alpha   90.00
_cell.angle_beta   90.00
_cell.angle_gamma   90.00
#
_symmetry.space_group_name_H-M   'P 1'
#
loop_
_entity.id
_entity.type
_entity.pdbx_description
1 polymer ?
#
loop_
_entity_poly.entity_id
_entity_poly.type
_entity_poly.pdbx_seq_one_letter_code
_entity_poly.pdbx_strand_id
1 'polypeptide(L)' 'MSKLDARARIEGNPFYVLELSPECSRIEAERQGQKLMAMLELGLESAAHYTTPLGRCQRTTDSVRAALAELRDPRKRLN' A
#
# COMPACT_ATOMS: atom_id res chain seq x y z
N MET A 1 11.11 -20.58 0.37
CA MET A 1 10.81 -19.14 0.22
C MET A 1 12.14 -18.43 0.06
N SER A 2 12.40 -17.89 -1.13
CA SER A 2 13.65 -17.18 -1.44
C SER A 2 13.70 -15.85 -0.69
N LYS A 3 14.89 -15.30 -0.41
CA LYS A 3 15.04 -13.95 0.18
C LYS A 3 14.37 -12.86 -0.68
N LEU A 4 14.31 -13.07 -2.01
CA LEU A 4 13.61 -12.17 -2.93
C LEU A 4 12.10 -12.16 -2.66
N ASP A 5 11.49 -13.31 -2.37
CA ASP A 5 10.06 -13.43 -2.11
C ASP A 5 9.65 -12.68 -0.84
N ALA A 6 10.49 -12.74 0.20
CA ALA A 6 10.24 -12.04 1.47
C ALA A 6 10.28 -10.52 1.29
N ARG A 7 11.24 -10.01 0.51
CA ARG A 7 11.32 -8.58 0.19
C ARG A 7 10.12 -8.11 -0.61
N ALA A 8 9.75 -8.85 -1.66
CA ALA A 8 8.59 -8.53 -2.47
C ALA A 8 7.28 -8.49 -1.66
N ARG A 9 7.14 -9.36 -0.66
CA ARG A 9 5.99 -9.35 0.26
C ARG A 9 5.94 -8.11 1.16
N ILE A 10 7.09 -7.64 1.64
CA ILE A 10 7.15 -6.42 2.48
C ILE A 10 6.88 -5.18 1.62
N GLU A 11 7.52 -5.07 0.45
CA GLU A 11 7.32 -3.94 -0.47
C GLU A 11 5.87 -3.89 -0.99
N GLY A 12 5.27 -5.04 -1.30
CA GLY A 12 3.87 -5.14 -1.74
C GLY A 12 2.83 -5.10 -0.61
N ASN A 13 3.23 -5.01 0.66
CA ASN A 13 2.29 -5.08 1.77
C ASN A 13 1.32 -3.88 1.71
N PRO A 14 0.00 -4.12 1.74
CA PRO A 14 -1.01 -3.07 1.56
C PRO A 14 -0.93 -1.97 2.62
N PHE A 15 -0.54 -2.28 3.85
CA PHE A 15 -0.45 -1.32 4.95
C PHE A 15 0.70 -0.33 4.76
N TYR A 16 1.84 -0.79 4.25
CA TYR A 16 2.93 0.12 3.89
C TYR A 16 2.60 0.96 2.64
N VAL A 17 2.03 0.33 1.60
CA VAL A 17 1.66 1.04 0.37
C VAL A 17 0.66 2.16 0.67
N LEU A 18 -0.33 1.90 1.52
CA LEU A 18 -1.36 2.87 1.89
C LEU A 18 -0.97 3.79 3.06
N GLU A 19 0.14 3.52 3.73
CA GLU A 19 0.58 4.19 4.97
C GLU A 19 -0.52 4.18 6.06
N LEU A 20 -1.06 2.99 6.31
CA LEU A 20 -2.10 2.75 7.30
C LEU A 20 -1.68 1.69 8.31
N SER A 21 -2.32 1.75 9.48
CA SER A 21 -2.21 0.70 10.50
C SER A 21 -2.97 -0.56 10.07
N PRO A 22 -2.52 -1.78 10.42
CA PRO A 22 -3.29 -3.01 10.23
C PRO A 22 -4.71 -3.01 10.81
N GLU A 23 -4.90 -2.20 11.86
CA GLU A 23 -6.16 -1.98 12.58
C GLU A 23 -7.12 -1.03 11.84
N CYS A 24 -6.71 -0.43 10.70
CA CYS A 24 -7.55 0.51 9.96
C CYS A 24 -8.87 -0.13 9.51
N SER A 25 -9.96 0.62 9.62
CA SER A 25 -11.24 0.22 9.07
C SER A 25 -11.20 0.12 7.54
N ARG A 26 -12.12 -0.65 6.96
CA ARG A 26 -12.27 -0.72 5.49
C ARG A 26 -12.52 0.67 4.87
N ILE A 27 -13.32 1.50 5.55
CA ILE A 27 -13.65 2.85 5.07
C ILE A 27 -12.40 3.73 5.04
N GLU A 28 -11.54 3.64 6.04
CA GLU A 28 -10.27 4.39 6.07
C GLU A 28 -9.33 3.95 4.95
N ALA A 29 -9.25 2.64 4.67
CA ALA A 29 -8.46 2.12 3.55
C ALA A 29 -8.94 2.69 2.21
N GLU A 30 -10.24 2.64 1.92
CA GLU A 30 -10.81 3.18 0.68
C GLU A 30 -10.55 4.68 0.53
N ARG A 31 -10.81 5.46 1.59
CA ARG A 31 -10.58 6.91 1.59
C ARG A 31 -9.13 7.26 1.33
N GLN A 32 -8.21 6.56 2.00
CA GLN A 32 -6.78 6.79 1.85
C GLN A 32 -6.29 6.39 0.45
N GLY A 33 -6.76 5.26 -0.08
CA GLY A 33 -6.42 4.84 -1.43
C GLY A 33 -6.90 5.84 -2.49
N GLN A 34 -8.13 6.35 -2.38
CA GLN A 34 -8.64 7.40 -3.27
C GLN A 34 -7.79 8.68 -3.19
N LYS A 35 -7.45 9.11 -1.98
CA LYS A 35 -6.56 10.27 -1.76
C LYS A 35 -5.21 10.07 -2.45
N LEU A 36 -4.55 8.94 -2.22
CA LEU A 36 -3.23 8.65 -2.79
C LEU A 36 -3.26 8.60 -4.31
N MET A 37 -4.29 7.97 -4.91
CA MET A 37 -4.43 7.94 -6.37
C MET A 37 -4.59 9.35 -6.95
N ALA A 38 -5.43 10.20 -6.35
CA ALA A 38 -5.58 11.59 -6.78
C ALA A 38 -4.27 12.39 -6.66
N MET A 39 -3.51 12.20 -5.57
CA MET A 39 -2.22 12.86 -5.38
C MET A 39 -1.18 12.40 -6.42
N LEU A 40 -1.17 11.11 -6.79
CA LEU A 40 -0.29 10.56 -7.82
C LEU A 40 -0.64 11.11 -9.21
N GLU A 41 -1.94 11.20 -9.53
CA GLU A 41 -2.43 11.81 -10.78
C GLU A 41 -2.04 13.29 -10.90
N LEU A 42 -2.02 14.01 -9.78
CA LEU A 42 -1.55 15.40 -9.68
C LEU A 42 -0.01 15.53 -9.64
N GLY A 43 0.74 14.42 -9.65
CA GLY A 43 2.20 14.44 -9.63
C GLY A 43 2.81 14.90 -8.30
N LEU A 44 2.09 14.77 -7.18
CA LEU A 44 2.60 15.19 -5.87
C LEU A 44 3.67 14.22 -5.37
N GLU A 45 4.90 14.73 -5.19
CA GLU A 45 6.05 13.93 -4.77
C GLU A 45 5.85 13.23 -3.41
N SER A 46 5.07 13.85 -2.52
CA SER A 46 4.71 13.27 -1.21
C SER A 46 3.91 11.98 -1.32
N ALA A 47 3.17 11.76 -2.42
CA ALA A 47 2.49 10.50 -2.67
C ALA A 47 3.35 9.49 -3.44
N ALA A 48 4.42 9.92 -4.11
CA ALA A 48 5.21 9.06 -5.00
C ALA A 48 6.04 8.00 -4.26
N HIS A 49 6.20 8.11 -2.94
CA HIS A 49 7.03 7.21 -2.15
C HIS A 49 6.42 6.87 -0.79
N TYR A 50 6.83 5.72 -0.25
CA TYR A 50 6.53 5.27 1.12
C TYR A 50 7.73 4.56 1.71
N THR A 51 7.69 4.32 3.02
CA THR A 51 8.78 3.66 3.76
C THR A 51 8.34 2.30 4.26
N THR A 52 9.23 1.32 4.15
CA THR A 52 9.10 -0.01 4.74
C THR A 52 10.29 -0.26 5.68
N PRO A 53 10.27 -1.32 6.50
CA PRO A 53 11.44 -1.74 7.27
C PRO A 53 12.68 -2.04 6.42
N LEU A 54 12.53 -2.22 5.11
CA LEU A 54 13.62 -2.49 4.15
C LEU A 54 14.06 -1.24 3.37
N GLY A 55 13.46 -0.08 3.64
CA GLY A 55 13.81 1.21 3.02
C GLY A 55 12.66 1.86 2.26
N ARG A 56 13.01 2.89 1.49
CA ARG A 56 12.07 3.69 0.69
C ARG A 56 11.67 2.94 -0.59
N CYS A 57 10.38 2.96 -0.88
CA CYS A 57 9.78 2.32 -2.06
C CYS A 57 9.02 3.35 -2.90
N GLN A 58 8.88 3.08 -4.20
CA GLN A 58 8.06 3.89 -5.09
C GLN A 58 6.60 3.46 -5.03
N ARG A 59 5.70 4.44 -4.95
CA ARG A 59 4.26 4.25 -5.05
C ARG A 59 3.80 4.54 -6.47
N THR A 60 2.96 3.65 -7.01
CA THR A 60 2.27 3.85 -8.28
C THR A 60 0.77 3.71 -8.07
N THR A 61 -0.03 4.21 -9.01
CA THR A 61 -1.48 4.04 -8.96
C THR A 61 -1.85 2.55 -8.98
N ASP A 62 -1.10 1.71 -9.70
CA ASP A 62 -1.31 0.26 -9.73
C ASP A 62 -1.01 -0.41 -8.39
N SER A 63 0.06 0.00 -7.70
CA SER A 63 0.35 -0.55 -6.36
C SER A 63 -0.76 -0.18 -5.37
N VAL A 64 -1.32 1.02 -5.46
CA VAL A 64 -2.45 1.44 -4.61
C VAL A 64 -3.71 0.62 -4.91
N ARG A 65 -4.03 0.38 -6.19
CA ARG A 65 -5.17 -0.48 -6.58
C ARG A 65 -5.00 -1.91 -6.08
N ALA A 66 -3.80 -2.47 -6.22
CA ALA A 66 -3.50 -3.81 -5.74
C ALA A 66 -3.66 -3.90 -4.21
N ALA A 67 -3.13 -2.92 -3.47
CA ALA A 67 -3.27 -2.85 -2.02
C ALA A 67 -4.74 -2.77 -1.57
N LEU A 68 -5.54 -1.91 -2.21
CA LEU A 68 -6.99 -1.83 -1.94
C LEU A 68 -7.71 -3.15 -2.24
N ALA A 69 -7.39 -3.79 -3.37
CA ALA A 69 -7.98 -5.08 -3.73
C ALA A 69 -7.66 -6.16 -2.69
N GLU A 70 -6.44 -6.14 -2.14
CA GLU A 70 -6.04 -7.06 -1.07
C GLU A 70 -6.80 -6.80 0.23
N LEU A 71 -6.93 -5.54 0.67
CA LEU A 71 -7.65 -5.21 1.91
C LEU A 71 -9.18 -5.40 1.82
N ARG A 72 -9.73 -5.45 0.60
CA ARG A 72 -11.13 -5.82 0.36
C ARG A 72 -11.40 -7.30 0.57
N ASP A 73 -10.39 -8.16 0.47
CA ASP A 73 -10.50 -9.59 0.74
C ASP A 73 -10.34 -9.84 2.26
N PRO A 74 -11.41 -10.26 2.97
CA PRO A 74 -11.35 -10.49 4.41
C PRO A 74 -10.28 -11.53 4.80
N ARG A 75 -9.96 -12.47 3.91
CA ARG A 75 -8.98 -13.54 4.18
C ARG A 75 -7.53 -13.03 4.08
N LYS A 76 -7.30 -11.90 3.41
CA LYS A 76 -5.96 -11.33 3.19
C LYS A 76 -5.61 -10.21 4.18
N ARG A 77 -6.57 -9.75 4.98
CA ARG A 77 -6.37 -8.74 6.03
C ARG A 77 -5.58 -9.21 7.26
N LEU A 78 -5.35 -10.51 7.43
CA LEU A 78 -4.72 -11.10 8.63
C LEU A 78 -3.18 -11.23 8.56
N ASN A 79 -2.52 -10.56 7.60
CA ASN A 79 -1.07 -10.66 7.40
C ASN A 79 -0.27 -9.74 8.31
#